data_AF-K9Z4W8-F1
#
_entry.id   AF-K9Z4W8-F1
#
_cell.length_a   1.000
_cell.length_b   1.000
_cell.length_c   1.000
_cell.angle_alpha   90.00
_cell.angle_beta   90.00
_cell.angle_gamma   90.00
#
_symmetry.space_group_name_H-M   'P 1'
#
loop_
_entity.id
_entity.type
_entity.pdbx_description
1 polymer ?
#
loop_
_entity_poly.entity_id
_entity_poly.type
_entity_poly.pdbx_seq_one_letter_code
_entity_poly.pdbx_strand_id
1 'polypeptide(L)'
;MPYARTISTIVAIALALIMIILGGLYFTICFGVIVFLAQLEYFRLVKAKGIEPAAKTTLVVSQLLLITATFVPNLTDATFALAGALICFYLLFQPKLATIADISTSILGLFYAGYLPSYWIRLRVSLDQNTAYAQSIPNIHNLPLDGYFPIHPFDISSFPDALKLTFMAMACIWAADIGAYLIGKNFGKTKLSHISPKKTVEGSLSGITGSILVGLVGAWLLQWDAWIITGSFLGLLIGVVSLLGDLMESMMKRDAGVKDSGQLIPGHGGILDRTDSYVFTAPLVYYFVTLLLPLFSHSF
;
A
#
# COMPACT_ATOMS: atom_id res chain seq x y z
N MET A 1 -8.23 -16.38 24.79
CA MET A 1 -8.09 -15.26 23.84
C MET A 1 -6.97 -15.37 22.77
N PRO A 2 -6.11 -16.41 22.67
CA PRO A 2 -5.17 -16.51 21.52
C PRO A 2 -5.86 -16.93 20.21
N TYR A 3 -6.85 -17.81 20.27
CA TYR A 3 -7.55 -18.34 19.09
C TYR A 3 -8.26 -17.27 18.24
N ALA A 4 -8.93 -16.30 18.86
CA ALA A 4 -9.60 -15.21 18.13
C ALA A 4 -8.62 -14.36 17.31
N ARG A 5 -7.40 -14.13 17.84
CA ARG A 5 -6.35 -13.41 17.12
C ARG A 5 -5.87 -14.23 15.94
N THR A 6 -5.50 -15.50 16.15
CA THR A 6 -5.02 -16.38 15.09
C THR A 6 -6.04 -16.54 13.96
N ILE A 7 -7.32 -16.74 14.29
CA ILE A 7 -8.40 -16.86 13.29
C ILE A 7 -8.53 -15.57 12.48
N SER A 8 -8.54 -14.42 13.15
CA SER A 8 -8.60 -13.13 12.47
C SER A 8 -7.42 -12.89 11.52
N THR A 9 -6.20 -13.29 11.92
CA THR A 9 -5.02 -13.20 11.05
C THR A 9 -5.16 -14.10 9.82
N ILE A 10 -5.60 -15.35 10.00
CA ILE A 10 -5.78 -16.29 8.90
C ILE A 10 -6.82 -15.76 7.90
N VAL A 11 -7.94 -15.24 8.39
CA VAL A 11 -8.98 -14.64 7.55
C VAL A 11 -8.46 -13.41 6.81
N ALA A 12 -7.72 -12.53 7.48
CA ALA A 12 -7.13 -11.35 6.85
C ALA A 12 -6.11 -11.71 5.75
N ILE A 13 -5.25 -12.71 6.00
CA ILE A 13 -4.30 -13.21 5.00
C ILE A 13 -5.04 -13.84 3.82
N ALA A 14 -6.05 -14.66 4.08
CA ALA A 14 -6.85 -15.29 3.02
C ALA A 14 -7.55 -14.22 2.16
N LEU A 15 -8.15 -13.21 2.77
CA LEU A 15 -8.77 -12.09 2.06
C LEU A 15 -7.74 -11.28 1.26
N ALA A 16 -6.57 -11.00 1.82
CA ALA A 16 -5.50 -10.30 1.11
C ALA A 16 -5.00 -11.10 -0.10
N LEU A 17 -4.79 -12.41 0.05
CA LEU A 17 -4.37 -13.30 -1.05
C LEU A 17 -5.45 -13.39 -2.12
N ILE A 18 -6.72 -13.58 -1.74
CA ILE A 18 -7.84 -13.61 -2.69
C ILE A 18 -7.91 -12.28 -3.44
N MET A 19 -7.81 -11.14 -2.73
CA MET A 19 -7.79 -9.83 -3.36
C MET A 19 -6.62 -9.68 -4.33
N ILE A 20 -5.42 -10.13 -3.97
CA ILE A 20 -4.25 -10.08 -4.87
C ILE A 20 -4.48 -10.97 -6.08
N ILE A 21 -5.04 -12.17 -5.93
CA ILE A 21 -5.30 -13.07 -7.06
C ILE A 21 -6.38 -12.46 -7.98
N LEU A 22 -7.40 -11.84 -7.40
CA LEU A 22 -8.44 -11.13 -8.15
C LEU A 22 -7.83 -9.90 -8.86
N GLY A 23 -8.09 -9.78 -10.16
CA GLY A 23 -7.60 -8.69 -11.01
C GLY A 23 -8.60 -7.57 -11.24
N GLY A 24 -8.12 -6.51 -11.92
CA GLY A 24 -8.95 -5.44 -12.46
C GLY A 24 -9.89 -4.80 -11.44
N LEU A 25 -11.19 -4.73 -11.79
CA LEU A 25 -12.20 -4.03 -10.99
C LEU A 25 -12.41 -4.64 -9.60
N TYR A 26 -12.25 -5.95 -9.45
CA TYR A 26 -12.37 -6.61 -8.15
C TYR A 26 -11.26 -6.16 -7.20
N PHE A 27 -10.03 -6.06 -7.70
CA PHE A 27 -8.91 -5.51 -6.93
C PHE A 27 -9.23 -4.07 -6.50
N THR A 28 -9.69 -3.23 -7.42
CA THR A 28 -10.09 -1.84 -7.13
C THR A 28 -11.18 -1.76 -6.06
N ILE A 29 -12.24 -2.58 -6.15
CA ILE A 29 -13.35 -2.56 -5.19
C ILE A 29 -12.87 -3.00 -3.80
N CYS A 30 -12.17 -4.13 -3.71
CA CYS A 30 -11.65 -4.63 -2.44
C CYS A 30 -10.65 -3.64 -1.81
N PHE A 31 -9.75 -3.09 -2.61
CA PHE A 31 -8.77 -2.11 -2.15
C PHE A 31 -9.44 -0.77 -1.78
N GLY A 32 -10.49 -0.38 -2.49
CA GLY A 32 -11.32 0.78 -2.18
C GLY A 32 -12.01 0.67 -0.82
N VAL A 33 -12.51 -0.53 -0.45
CA VAL A 33 -13.03 -0.81 0.89
C VAL A 33 -11.95 -0.67 1.96
N ILE A 34 -10.75 -1.21 1.73
CA ILE A 34 -9.62 -1.08 2.65
C ILE A 34 -9.26 0.39 2.86
N VAL A 35 -9.11 1.15 1.77
CA VAL A 35 -8.81 2.59 1.80
C VAL A 35 -9.90 3.35 2.55
N PHE A 36 -11.19 3.07 2.28
CA PHE A 36 -12.30 3.73 2.95
C PHE A 36 -12.27 3.51 4.47
N LEU A 37 -12.04 2.26 4.90
CA LEU A 37 -11.97 1.92 6.33
C LEU A 37 -10.72 2.53 7.01
N ALA A 38 -9.56 2.46 6.36
CA ALA A 38 -8.33 3.08 6.85
C ALA A 38 -8.49 4.60 7.01
N GLN A 39 -9.15 5.24 6.05
CA GLN A 39 -9.38 6.69 6.05
C GLN A 39 -10.38 7.11 7.13
N LEU A 40 -11.40 6.28 7.43
CA LEU A 40 -12.28 6.50 8.58
C LEU A 40 -11.52 6.47 9.91
N GLU A 41 -10.59 5.54 10.09
CA GLU A 41 -9.74 5.47 11.27
C GLU A 41 -8.78 6.66 11.37
N TYR A 42 -8.14 7.03 10.26
CA TYR A 42 -7.32 8.24 10.18
C TYR A 42 -8.11 9.49 10.63
N PHE A 43 -9.33 9.69 10.12
CA PHE A 43 -10.13 10.84 10.53
C PHE A 43 -10.64 10.78 11.97
N ARG A 44 -10.75 9.59 12.57
CA ARG A 44 -11.00 9.47 14.01
C ARG A 44 -9.79 9.90 14.83
N LEU A 45 -8.57 9.55 14.41
CA LEU A 45 -7.33 10.03 15.04
C LEU A 45 -7.24 11.56 15.01
N VAL A 46 -7.50 12.15 13.85
CA VAL A 46 -7.50 13.61 13.67
C VAL A 46 -8.55 14.29 14.56
N LYS A 47 -9.78 13.76 14.59
CA LYS A 47 -10.85 14.30 15.44
C LYS A 47 -10.58 14.15 16.94
N ALA A 48 -9.85 13.12 17.36
CA ALA A 48 -9.43 12.97 18.75
C ALA A 48 -8.56 14.14 19.24
N LYS A 49 -7.93 14.89 18.31
CA LYS A 49 -7.16 16.10 18.59
C LYS A 49 -7.97 17.39 18.56
N GLY A 50 -9.29 17.30 18.38
CA GLY A 50 -10.17 18.46 18.26
C GLY A 50 -10.08 19.17 16.90
N ILE A 51 -9.48 18.53 15.90
CA ILE A 51 -9.41 19.02 14.52
C ILE A 51 -10.69 18.57 13.80
N GLU A 52 -11.31 19.44 13.00
CA GLU A 52 -12.54 19.21 12.26
C GLU A 52 -12.26 19.09 10.74
N PRO A 53 -11.62 17.99 10.26
CA PRO A 53 -11.28 17.84 8.86
C PRO A 53 -12.52 17.65 7.98
N ALA A 54 -12.37 17.93 6.69
CA ALA A 54 -13.36 17.69 5.64
C ALA A 54 -13.50 16.19 5.32
N ALA A 55 -13.78 15.37 6.34
CA ALA A 55 -13.68 13.92 6.27
C ALA A 55 -14.60 13.31 5.19
N LYS A 56 -15.86 13.76 5.12
CA LYS A 56 -16.84 13.23 4.18
C LYS A 56 -16.46 13.50 2.72
N THR A 57 -16.08 14.75 2.41
CA THR A 57 -15.67 15.11 1.05
C THR A 57 -14.38 14.40 0.68
N THR A 58 -13.42 14.33 1.59
CA THR A 58 -12.15 13.62 1.37
C THR A 58 -12.37 12.13 1.07
N LEU A 59 -13.27 11.45 1.81
CA LEU A 59 -13.63 10.05 1.54
C LEU A 59 -14.19 9.87 0.12
N VAL A 60 -15.14 10.73 -0.29
CA VAL A 60 -15.77 10.65 -1.62
C VAL A 60 -14.75 10.88 -2.72
N VAL A 61 -13.95 11.96 -2.64
CA VAL A 61 -12.96 12.25 -3.69
C VAL A 61 -11.83 11.23 -3.71
N SER A 62 -11.50 10.59 -2.59
CA SER A 62 -10.54 9.48 -2.54
C SER A 62 -11.06 8.27 -3.31
N GLN A 63 -12.35 7.91 -3.15
CA GLN A 63 -12.94 6.80 -3.92
C GLN A 63 -13.02 7.13 -5.41
N LEU A 64 -13.38 8.37 -5.78
CA LEU A 64 -13.35 8.81 -7.18
C LEU A 64 -11.93 8.72 -7.76
N LEU A 65 -10.91 9.07 -6.99
CA LEU A 65 -9.50 8.95 -7.39
C LEU A 65 -9.11 7.49 -7.67
N LEU A 66 -9.52 6.53 -6.84
CA LEU A 66 -9.27 5.10 -7.07
C LEU A 66 -10.02 4.56 -8.31
N ILE A 67 -11.22 5.08 -8.56
CA ILE A 67 -11.99 4.77 -9.78
C ILE A 67 -11.24 5.31 -11.00
N THR A 68 -10.79 6.57 -11.00
CA THR A 68 -9.98 7.13 -12.08
C THR A 68 -8.70 6.34 -12.30
N ALA A 69 -8.04 5.89 -11.23
CA ALA A 69 -6.85 5.03 -11.31
C ALA A 69 -7.10 3.70 -12.04
N THR A 70 -8.35 3.25 -12.11
CA THR A 70 -8.74 2.03 -12.82
C THR A 70 -9.12 2.30 -14.27
N PHE A 71 -9.89 3.35 -14.55
CA PHE A 71 -10.41 3.60 -15.90
C PHE A 71 -9.48 4.47 -16.76
N VAL A 72 -8.83 5.47 -16.16
CA VAL A 72 -7.95 6.40 -16.86
C VAL A 72 -6.71 6.71 -16.00
N PRO A 73 -5.76 5.77 -15.87
CA PRO A 73 -4.62 5.90 -14.96
C PRO A 73 -3.80 7.18 -15.15
N ASN A 74 -3.68 7.67 -16.39
CA ASN A 74 -2.95 8.88 -16.75
C ASN A 74 -3.56 10.18 -16.17
N LEU A 75 -4.86 10.17 -15.85
CA LEU A 75 -5.56 11.32 -15.25
C LEU A 75 -5.62 11.25 -13.72
N THR A 76 -5.08 10.20 -13.10
CA THR A 76 -5.12 10.03 -11.63
C THR A 76 -4.42 11.18 -10.91
N ASP A 77 -3.27 11.61 -11.42
CA ASP A 77 -2.46 12.67 -10.81
C ASP A 77 -3.17 14.04 -10.93
N ALA A 78 -3.85 14.28 -12.05
CA ALA A 78 -4.73 15.45 -12.23
C ALA A 78 -5.96 15.39 -11.30
N THR A 79 -6.53 14.19 -11.11
CA THR A 79 -7.68 13.98 -10.20
C THR A 79 -7.28 14.27 -8.76
N PHE A 80 -6.06 13.92 -8.33
CA PHE A 80 -5.54 14.29 -7.02
C PHE A 80 -5.48 15.81 -6.82
N ALA A 81 -4.92 16.54 -7.79
CA ALA A 81 -4.83 18.00 -7.72
C ALA A 81 -6.22 18.66 -7.65
N LEU A 82 -7.16 18.20 -8.49
CA LEU A 82 -8.54 18.68 -8.49
C LEU A 82 -9.27 18.33 -7.19
N ALA A 83 -9.10 17.11 -6.67
CA ALA A 83 -9.67 16.67 -5.40
C ALA A 83 -9.18 17.54 -4.23
N GLY A 84 -7.88 17.85 -4.18
CA GLY A 84 -7.31 18.76 -3.19
C GLY A 84 -7.92 20.17 -3.28
N ALA A 85 -8.04 20.72 -4.50
CA ALA A 85 -8.68 22.01 -4.72
C ALA A 85 -10.16 22.01 -4.28
N LEU A 86 -10.91 20.94 -4.57
CA LEU A 86 -12.31 20.78 -4.16
C LEU A 86 -12.45 20.70 -2.64
N ILE A 87 -11.53 20.02 -1.95
CA ILE A 87 -11.52 19.98 -0.48
C ILE A 87 -11.31 21.38 0.10
N CYS A 88 -10.32 22.12 -0.41
CA CYS A 88 -10.06 23.49 0.03
C CYS A 88 -11.26 24.39 -0.23
N PHE A 89 -11.85 24.30 -1.43
CA PHE A 89 -13.03 25.07 -1.80
C PHE A 89 -14.23 24.75 -0.88
N TYR A 90 -14.48 23.47 -0.60
CA TYR A 90 -15.54 23.04 0.31
C TYR A 90 -15.37 23.59 1.74
N LEU A 91 -14.13 23.65 2.23
CA LEU A 91 -13.82 24.19 3.56
C LEU A 91 -14.12 25.69 3.67
N LEU A 92 -14.11 26.46 2.58
CA LEU A 92 -14.48 27.88 2.58
C LEU A 92 -15.96 28.12 2.88
N PHE A 93 -16.82 27.15 2.58
CA PHE A 93 -18.27 27.25 2.80
C PHE A 93 -18.73 26.60 4.11
N GLN A 94 -17.80 26.20 4.99
CA GLN A 94 -18.17 25.67 6.29
C GLN A 94 -18.67 26.78 7.22
N PRO A 95 -19.67 26.50 8.09
CA PRO A 95 -20.18 27.48 9.05
C PRO A 95 -19.13 28.02 10.01
N LYS A 96 -18.09 27.22 10.29
CA LYS A 96 -16.91 27.63 11.06
C LYS A 96 -15.75 27.83 10.10
N LEU A 97 -14.95 28.87 10.34
CA LEU A 97 -13.71 29.09 9.59
C LEU A 97 -12.78 27.90 9.80
N ALA A 98 -12.42 27.25 8.68
CA ALA A 98 -11.49 26.14 8.69
C ALA A 98 -10.09 26.63 9.11
N THR A 99 -9.48 25.91 10.04
CA THR A 99 -8.11 26.17 10.48
C THR A 99 -7.11 25.59 9.48
N ILE A 100 -5.86 26.03 9.57
CA ILE A 100 -4.75 25.44 8.80
C ILE A 100 -4.63 23.94 9.11
N ALA A 101 -4.91 23.52 10.34
CA ALA A 101 -4.90 22.12 10.74
C ALA A 101 -6.02 21.32 10.05
N ASP A 102 -7.23 21.86 9.91
CA ASP A 102 -8.34 21.20 9.22
C ASP A 102 -8.03 20.97 7.74
N ILE A 103 -7.48 21.99 7.07
CA ILE A 103 -7.06 21.92 5.66
C ILE A 103 -5.94 20.88 5.51
N SER A 104 -4.89 21.01 6.32
CA SER A 104 -3.69 20.15 6.24
C SER A 104 -4.02 18.69 6.50
N THR A 105 -4.84 18.39 7.50
CA THR A 105 -5.24 17.01 7.82
C THR A 105 -6.21 16.42 6.80
N SER A 106 -7.02 17.23 6.13
CA SER A 106 -7.88 16.79 5.02
C SER A 106 -7.06 16.43 3.79
N ILE A 107 -6.12 17.31 3.39
CA ILE A 107 -5.20 17.05 2.27
C ILE A 107 -4.28 15.86 2.60
N LEU A 108 -3.75 15.77 3.82
CA LEU A 108 -2.96 14.63 4.25
C LEU A 108 -3.78 13.35 4.20
N GLY A 109 -5.05 13.37 4.59
CA GLY A 109 -5.95 12.22 4.44
C GLY A 109 -6.16 11.79 3.00
N LEU A 110 -6.29 12.74 2.07
CA LEU A 110 -6.36 12.46 0.62
C LEU A 110 -5.05 11.87 0.11
N PHE A 111 -3.92 12.49 0.43
CA PHE A 111 -2.60 12.07 -0.01
C PHE A 111 -2.26 10.68 0.54
N TYR A 112 -2.28 10.54 1.87
CA TYR A 112 -1.84 9.35 2.59
C TYR A 112 -2.78 8.17 2.39
N ALA A 113 -4.09 8.34 2.56
CA ALA A 113 -5.02 7.21 2.49
C ALA A 113 -5.61 6.97 1.08
N GLY A 114 -5.65 7.99 0.21
CA GLY A 114 -6.26 7.88 -1.12
C GLY A 114 -5.24 7.78 -2.26
N TYR A 115 -4.42 8.82 -2.42
CA TYR A 115 -3.52 8.96 -3.55
C TYR A 115 -2.37 7.95 -3.54
N LEU A 116 -1.65 7.81 -2.42
CA LEU A 116 -0.55 6.86 -2.34
C LEU A 116 -1.02 5.40 -2.58
N PRO A 117 -2.13 4.93 -1.98
CA PRO A 117 -2.61 3.57 -2.25
C PRO A 117 -3.14 3.38 -3.69
N SER A 118 -3.53 4.44 -4.40
CA SER A 118 -3.95 4.35 -5.81
C SER A 118 -2.88 3.75 -6.73
N TYR A 119 -1.60 3.86 -6.37
CA TYR A 119 -0.51 3.27 -7.14
C TYR A 119 -0.54 1.74 -7.16
N TRP A 120 -1.12 1.08 -6.14
CA TRP A 120 -1.35 -0.37 -6.20
C TRP A 120 -2.35 -0.74 -7.30
N ILE A 121 -3.38 0.08 -7.49
CA ILE A 121 -4.38 -0.12 -8.55
C ILE A 121 -3.73 0.15 -9.91
N ARG A 122 -2.97 1.25 -10.04
CA ARG A 122 -2.24 1.57 -11.28
C ARG A 122 -1.23 0.46 -11.64
N LEU A 123 -0.55 -0.12 -10.66
CA LEU A 123 0.35 -1.25 -10.88
C LEU A 123 -0.38 -2.44 -11.53
N ARG A 124 -1.62 -2.70 -11.08
CA ARG A 124 -2.45 -3.81 -11.55
C ARG A 124 -3.12 -3.57 -12.89
N VAL A 125 -3.38 -2.32 -13.24
CA VAL A 125 -4.17 -1.96 -14.43
C VAL A 125 -3.30 -1.39 -15.55
N SER A 126 -2.28 -0.60 -15.23
CA SER A 126 -1.49 0.15 -16.22
C SER A 126 -0.33 -0.64 -16.84
N LEU A 127 0.28 -1.56 -16.09
CA LEU A 127 1.35 -2.42 -16.64
C LEU A 127 0.81 -3.38 -17.71
N ASP A 128 -0.49 -3.66 -17.67
CA ASP A 128 -1.21 -4.51 -18.61
C ASP A 128 -1.57 -3.78 -19.92
N GLN A 129 -1.20 -2.50 -20.10
CA GLN A 129 -1.51 -1.71 -21.31
C GLN A 129 -0.28 -1.36 -22.17
N ASN A 130 0.94 -1.42 -21.61
CA ASN A 130 2.17 -0.92 -22.27
C ASN A 130 3.19 -2.01 -22.66
N THR A 131 2.92 -3.29 -22.37
CA THR A 131 3.76 -4.39 -22.89
C THR A 131 3.24 -4.84 -24.25
N ALA A 132 4.12 -5.24 -25.18
CA ALA A 132 3.73 -5.77 -26.49
C ALA A 132 2.74 -6.97 -26.42
N TYR A 133 2.65 -7.61 -25.24
CA TYR A 133 1.69 -8.66 -24.91
C TYR A 133 0.24 -8.13 -24.74
N ALA A 134 0.08 -6.95 -24.15
CA ALA A 134 -1.19 -6.25 -23.93
C ALA A 134 -1.96 -5.90 -25.21
N GLN A 135 -1.25 -5.70 -26.31
CA GLN A 135 -1.83 -5.30 -27.60
C GLN A 135 -2.52 -6.46 -28.32
N SER A 136 -2.37 -7.70 -27.82
CA SER A 136 -2.90 -8.91 -28.46
C SER A 136 -4.22 -9.42 -27.84
N ILE A 137 -4.66 -8.85 -26.72
CA ILE A 137 -5.91 -9.25 -26.05
C ILE A 137 -6.98 -8.17 -26.29
N PRO A 138 -8.15 -8.51 -26.87
CA PRO A 138 -9.20 -7.53 -27.11
C PRO A 138 -9.65 -6.89 -25.79
N ASN A 139 -9.68 -5.56 -25.80
CA ASN A 139 -10.36 -4.73 -24.81
C ASN A 139 -11.67 -5.36 -24.33
N ILE A 140 -11.83 -5.48 -23.01
CA ILE A 140 -13.02 -5.19 -22.19
C ILE A 140 -12.88 -5.97 -20.87
N HIS A 141 -12.69 -5.21 -19.79
CA HIS A 141 -13.06 -5.50 -18.40
C HIS A 141 -12.98 -6.95 -17.89
N ASN A 142 -12.05 -7.19 -16.95
CA ASN A 142 -11.97 -8.34 -16.05
C ASN A 142 -13.29 -8.63 -15.30
N LEU A 143 -14.27 -9.17 -16.00
CA LEU A 143 -15.53 -9.68 -15.50
C LEU A 143 -15.99 -10.80 -16.46
N PRO A 144 -16.15 -12.05 -15.98
CA PRO A 144 -16.06 -12.46 -14.58
C PRO A 144 -14.66 -12.91 -14.15
N LEU A 145 -13.88 -13.57 -15.00
CA LEU A 145 -12.62 -14.23 -14.62
C LEU A 145 -11.65 -14.50 -15.80
N ASP A 146 -12.02 -14.11 -17.02
CA ASP A 146 -11.24 -14.43 -18.21
C ASP A 146 -9.88 -13.73 -18.16
N GLY A 147 -8.82 -14.52 -17.93
CA GLY A 147 -7.43 -14.06 -17.90
C GLY A 147 -6.77 -13.95 -16.52
N TYR A 148 -7.52 -14.04 -15.40
CA TYR A 148 -6.94 -13.90 -14.05
C TYR A 148 -6.94 -15.19 -13.21
N PHE A 149 -7.88 -16.11 -13.44
CA PHE A 149 -7.80 -17.42 -12.78
C PHE A 149 -6.82 -18.30 -13.55
N PRO A 150 -5.73 -18.79 -12.93
CA PRO A 150 -4.82 -19.69 -13.61
C PRO A 150 -5.54 -20.97 -14.01
N ILE A 151 -5.59 -21.24 -15.30
CA ILE A 151 -6.02 -22.54 -15.83
C ILE A 151 -5.07 -23.64 -15.31
N HIS A 152 -3.81 -23.27 -15.04
CA HIS A 152 -2.81 -24.08 -14.38
C HIS A 152 -2.35 -23.43 -13.06
N PRO A 153 -3.02 -23.68 -11.92
CA PRO A 153 -2.73 -23.01 -10.64
C PRO A 153 -1.32 -23.22 -10.08
N PHE A 154 -0.56 -24.17 -10.65
CA PHE A 154 0.81 -24.49 -10.23
C PHE A 154 1.88 -23.96 -11.21
N ASP A 155 1.51 -23.38 -12.34
CA ASP A 155 2.47 -22.80 -13.29
C ASP A 155 2.59 -21.28 -13.08
N ILE A 156 3.55 -20.90 -12.24
CA ILE A 156 3.84 -19.51 -11.87
C ILE A 156 4.18 -18.66 -13.10
N SER A 157 4.74 -19.27 -14.16
CA SER A 157 5.16 -18.55 -15.37
C SER A 157 3.95 -17.98 -16.13
N SER A 158 2.80 -18.66 -16.06
CA SER A 158 1.56 -18.30 -16.75
C SER A 158 0.82 -17.09 -16.15
N PHE A 159 1.23 -16.62 -14.96
CA PHE A 159 0.58 -15.50 -14.31
C PHE A 159 0.85 -14.15 -15.00
N PRO A 160 -0.07 -13.19 -14.92
CA PRO A 160 0.19 -11.81 -15.35
C PRO A 160 1.36 -11.19 -14.57
N ASP A 161 2.23 -10.44 -15.25
CA ASP A 161 3.41 -9.85 -14.58
C ASP A 161 3.02 -8.84 -13.49
N ALA A 162 1.92 -8.11 -13.68
CA ALA A 162 1.36 -7.22 -12.67
C ALA A 162 0.95 -7.96 -11.38
N LEU A 163 0.41 -9.18 -11.52
CA LEU A 163 0.10 -10.06 -10.38
C LEU A 163 1.38 -10.50 -9.66
N LYS A 164 2.36 -11.03 -10.42
CA LYS A 164 3.64 -11.50 -9.87
C LYS A 164 4.37 -10.38 -9.13
N LEU A 165 4.42 -9.18 -9.72
CA LEU A 165 5.05 -8.00 -9.12
C LEU A 165 4.35 -7.54 -7.84
N THR A 166 3.02 -7.51 -7.84
CA THR A 166 2.24 -7.15 -6.64
C THR A 166 2.50 -8.14 -5.52
N PHE A 167 2.51 -9.44 -5.84
CA PHE A 167 2.81 -10.49 -4.87
C PHE A 167 4.25 -10.38 -4.35
N MET A 168 5.23 -10.15 -5.24
CA MET A 168 6.63 -9.94 -4.86
C MET A 168 6.79 -8.76 -3.90
N ALA A 169 6.13 -7.63 -4.19
CA ALA A 169 6.19 -6.46 -3.33
C ALA A 169 5.55 -6.71 -1.95
N MET A 170 4.42 -7.41 -1.91
CA MET A 170 3.80 -7.85 -0.65
C MET A 170 4.70 -8.81 0.13
N ALA A 171 5.33 -9.76 -0.56
CA ALA A 171 6.25 -10.71 0.06
C ALA A 171 7.48 -9.99 0.64
N CYS A 172 7.98 -8.93 -0.01
CA CYS A 172 9.05 -8.09 0.52
C CYS A 172 8.62 -7.39 1.81
N ILE A 173 7.42 -6.78 1.84
CA ILE A 173 6.85 -6.16 3.05
C ILE A 173 6.70 -7.18 4.18
N TRP A 174 6.11 -8.34 3.90
CA TRP A 174 5.93 -9.41 4.89
C TRP A 174 7.26 -9.95 5.41
N ALA A 175 8.26 -10.13 4.53
CA ALA A 175 9.59 -10.54 4.94
C ALA A 175 10.27 -9.48 5.81
N ALA A 176 10.06 -8.19 5.53
CA ALA A 176 10.54 -7.12 6.39
C ALA A 176 9.92 -7.18 7.79
N ASP A 177 8.61 -7.31 7.88
CA ASP A 177 7.89 -7.36 9.16
C ASP A 177 8.25 -8.60 9.96
N ILE A 178 8.27 -9.77 9.32
CA ILE A 178 8.60 -11.05 9.95
C ILE A 178 10.06 -11.04 10.41
N GLY A 179 10.99 -10.63 9.55
CA GLY A 179 12.41 -10.55 9.88
C GLY A 179 12.67 -9.60 11.05
N ALA A 180 12.06 -8.41 11.01
CA ALA A 180 12.18 -7.43 12.08
C ALA A 180 11.58 -7.90 13.40
N TYR A 181 10.45 -8.60 13.36
CA TYR A 181 9.84 -9.16 14.57
C TYR A 181 10.68 -10.30 15.16
N LEU A 182 11.13 -11.26 14.35
CA LEU A 182 11.87 -12.44 14.82
C LEU A 182 13.23 -12.06 15.43
N ILE A 183 14.03 -11.27 14.72
CA ILE A 183 15.34 -10.85 15.22
C ILE A 183 15.19 -9.76 16.29
N GLY A 184 14.26 -8.82 16.11
CA GLY A 184 14.04 -7.75 17.08
C GLY A 184 13.59 -8.27 18.44
N LYS A 185 12.75 -9.32 18.48
CA LYS A 185 12.30 -9.94 19.73
C LYS A 185 13.39 -10.75 20.42
N ASN A 186 14.20 -11.47 19.65
CA ASN A 186 15.15 -12.44 20.21
C ASN A 186 16.53 -11.83 20.48
N PHE A 187 16.95 -10.86 19.68
CA PHE A 187 18.31 -10.30 19.69
C PHE A 187 18.34 -8.76 19.76
N GLY A 188 17.19 -8.09 19.73
CA GLY A 188 17.11 -6.64 19.76
C GLY A 188 17.61 -6.05 21.07
N LYS A 189 18.58 -5.14 20.99
CA LYS A 189 19.16 -4.44 22.15
C LYS A 189 19.03 -2.93 22.02
N THR A 190 19.17 -2.43 20.81
CA THR A 190 19.21 -0.99 20.53
C THR A 190 17.85 -0.53 20.03
N LYS A 191 17.19 0.38 20.76
CA LYS A 191 15.89 0.94 20.34
C LYS A 191 16.05 1.80 19.09
N LEU A 192 15.13 1.64 18.13
CA LEU A 192 15.16 2.38 16.87
C LEU A 192 14.69 3.84 17.05
N SER A 193 13.61 4.05 17.81
CA SER A 193 13.01 5.37 17.98
C SER A 193 12.21 5.46 19.29
N HIS A 194 12.09 6.69 19.81
CA HIS A 194 11.25 6.97 20.98
C HIS A 194 9.74 6.85 20.68
N ILE A 195 9.34 7.00 19.42
CA ILE A 195 7.94 6.93 18.95
C ILE A 195 7.44 5.48 18.99
N SER A 196 8.31 4.51 18.65
CA SER A 196 7.99 3.09 18.66
C SER A 196 8.99 2.29 19.51
N PRO A 197 8.81 2.27 20.85
CA PRO A 197 9.80 1.72 21.79
C PRO A 197 10.03 0.21 21.68
N LYS A 198 9.19 -0.51 20.91
CA LYS A 198 9.31 -1.94 20.66
C LYS A 198 10.19 -2.27 19.45
N LYS A 199 10.46 -1.29 18.58
CA LYS A 199 11.31 -1.49 17.40
C LYS A 199 12.78 -1.35 17.77
N THR A 200 13.60 -2.24 17.23
CA THR A 200 15.04 -2.29 17.48
C THR A 200 15.81 -2.15 16.17
N VAL A 201 17.02 -1.58 16.25
CA VAL A 201 17.90 -1.40 15.09
C VAL A 201 18.28 -2.75 14.48
N GLU A 202 18.57 -3.74 15.32
CA GLU A 202 18.91 -5.10 14.89
C GLU A 202 17.74 -5.78 14.17
N GLY A 203 16.52 -5.58 14.67
CA GLY A 203 15.30 -6.02 14.00
C GLY A 203 15.13 -5.34 12.64
N SER A 204 15.21 -4.01 12.59
CA SER A 204 15.07 -3.25 11.35
C SER A 204 16.08 -3.67 10.28
N LEU A 205 17.35 -3.88 10.66
CA LEU A 205 18.36 -4.35 9.72
C LEU A 205 18.02 -5.74 9.18
N SER A 206 17.60 -6.67 10.04
CA SER A 206 17.16 -8.00 9.61
C SER A 206 15.93 -7.96 8.71
N GLY A 207 14.97 -7.07 8.98
CA GLY A 207 13.80 -6.88 8.13
C GLY A 207 14.18 -6.41 6.73
N ILE A 208 15.05 -5.40 6.64
CA ILE A 208 15.59 -4.90 5.38
C ILE A 208 16.32 -6.02 4.62
N THR A 209 17.17 -6.80 5.30
CA THR A 209 17.85 -7.95 4.68
C THR A 209 16.85 -8.99 4.17
N GLY A 210 15.80 -9.31 4.94
CA GLY A 210 14.74 -10.22 4.50
C GLY A 210 14.04 -9.74 3.23
N SER A 211 13.71 -8.44 3.17
CA SER A 211 13.13 -7.80 1.99
C SER A 211 14.06 -7.85 0.78
N ILE A 212 15.37 -7.61 0.96
CA ILE A 212 16.39 -7.73 -0.09
C ILE A 212 16.44 -9.16 -0.65
N LEU A 213 16.43 -10.18 0.21
CA LEU A 213 16.47 -11.58 -0.23
C LEU A 213 15.22 -11.94 -1.03
N VAL A 214 14.04 -11.51 -0.61
CA VAL A 214 12.81 -11.73 -1.37
C VAL A 214 12.83 -10.96 -2.70
N GLY A 215 13.30 -9.72 -2.72
CA GLY A 215 13.46 -8.94 -3.94
C GLY A 215 14.42 -9.58 -4.95
N LEU A 216 15.54 -10.14 -4.47
CA LEU A 216 16.50 -10.90 -5.29
C LEU A 216 15.85 -12.14 -5.91
N VAL A 217 15.17 -12.96 -5.10
CA VAL A 217 14.48 -14.17 -5.59
C VAL A 217 13.39 -13.80 -6.58
N GLY A 218 12.62 -12.75 -6.29
CA GLY A 218 11.55 -12.27 -7.17
C GLY A 218 12.06 -11.76 -8.52
N ALA A 219 13.12 -10.95 -8.53
CA ALA A 219 13.75 -10.46 -9.75
C ALA A 219 14.35 -11.60 -10.60
N TRP A 220 14.92 -12.62 -9.94
CA TRP A 220 15.40 -13.83 -10.63
C TRP A 220 14.23 -14.62 -11.25
N LEU A 221 13.13 -14.83 -10.53
CA LEU A 221 11.95 -15.53 -11.04
C LEU A 221 11.29 -14.77 -12.21
N LEU A 222 11.29 -13.44 -12.15
CA LEU A 222 10.76 -12.56 -13.19
C LEU A 222 11.72 -12.34 -14.37
N GLN A 223 12.92 -12.93 -14.33
CA GLN A 223 13.94 -12.80 -15.37
C GLN A 223 14.30 -11.33 -15.68
N TRP A 224 14.42 -10.49 -14.65
CA TRP A 224 14.80 -9.10 -14.82
C TRP A 224 16.26 -8.93 -15.26
N ASP A 225 16.51 -7.93 -16.10
CA ASP A 225 17.88 -7.53 -16.41
C ASP A 225 18.61 -7.06 -15.15
N ALA A 226 19.89 -7.44 -15.06
CA ALA A 226 20.72 -7.20 -13.88
C ALA A 226 20.00 -7.57 -12.57
N TRP A 227 19.28 -8.71 -12.53
CA TRP A 227 18.41 -9.14 -11.43
C TRP A 227 19.01 -9.02 -10.02
N ILE A 228 20.33 -9.17 -9.88
CA ILE A 228 21.04 -8.98 -8.60
C ILE A 228 20.92 -7.52 -8.15
N ILE A 229 21.20 -6.57 -9.04
CA ILE A 229 21.14 -5.13 -8.77
C ILE A 229 19.69 -4.68 -8.64
N THR A 230 18.85 -5.01 -9.62
CA THR A 230 17.45 -4.54 -9.66
C THR A 230 16.62 -5.14 -8.52
N GLY A 231 16.78 -6.44 -8.24
CA GLY A 231 16.11 -7.12 -7.13
C GLY A 231 16.58 -6.67 -5.75
N SER A 232 17.90 -6.55 -5.53
CA SER A 232 18.40 -6.06 -4.24
C SER A 232 18.05 -4.61 -3.98
N PHE A 233 18.07 -3.75 -5.00
CA PHE A 233 17.73 -2.35 -4.86
C PHE A 233 16.25 -2.16 -4.56
N LEU A 234 15.35 -2.85 -5.28
CA LEU A 234 13.92 -2.82 -4.98
C LEU A 234 13.63 -3.35 -3.57
N GLY A 235 14.21 -4.49 -3.19
CA GLY A 235 14.03 -5.07 -1.85
C GLY A 235 14.54 -4.14 -0.74
N LEU A 236 15.66 -3.46 -0.94
CA LEU A 236 16.18 -2.44 -0.01
C LEU A 236 15.19 -1.28 0.13
N LEU A 237 14.72 -0.73 -0.99
CA LEU A 237 13.78 0.38 -0.99
C LEU A 237 12.47 0.03 -0.29
N ILE A 238 11.89 -1.14 -0.60
CA ILE A 238 10.66 -1.62 0.06
C ILE A 238 10.90 -1.79 1.57
N GLY A 239 12.00 -2.42 1.97
CA GLY A 239 12.30 -2.67 3.39
C GLY A 239 12.50 -1.39 4.21
N VAL A 240 13.09 -0.35 3.61
CA VAL A 240 13.24 0.95 4.27
C VAL A 240 11.90 1.68 4.33
N VAL A 241 11.15 1.71 3.23
CA VAL A 241 9.90 2.47 3.15
C VAL A 241 8.76 1.85 3.94
N SER A 242 8.69 0.52 4.03
CA SER A 242 7.74 -0.17 4.91
C SER A 242 7.97 0.21 6.38
N LEU A 243 9.24 0.23 6.81
CA LEU A 243 9.63 0.65 8.15
C LEU A 243 9.23 2.11 8.44
N LEU A 244 9.41 3.01 7.46
CA LEU A 244 9.00 4.42 7.57
C LEU A 244 7.48 4.56 7.68
N GLY A 245 6.71 3.78 6.93
CA GLY A 245 5.24 3.78 6.99
C GLY A 245 4.70 3.46 8.39
N ASP A 246 5.17 2.36 8.99
CA ASP A 246 4.78 1.99 10.36
C ASP A 246 5.26 3.03 11.40
N LEU A 247 6.45 3.63 11.22
CA LEU A 247 6.88 4.73 12.09
C LEU A 247 6.00 5.99 11.96
N MET A 248 5.57 6.34 10.75
CA MET A 248 4.68 7.47 10.50
C MET A 248 3.31 7.23 11.15
N GLU A 249 2.77 6.03 11.02
CA GLU A 249 1.48 5.68 11.62
C GLU A 249 1.58 5.61 13.15
N SER A 250 2.66 5.04 13.67
CA SER A 250 3.01 5.09 15.09
C SER A 250 3.09 6.53 15.61
N MET A 251 3.69 7.46 14.85
CA MET A 251 3.76 8.88 15.21
C MET A 251 2.37 9.51 15.29
N MET A 252 1.50 9.29 14.31
CA MET A 252 0.12 9.80 14.31
C MET A 252 -0.67 9.29 15.52
N LYS A 253 -0.53 8.01 15.88
CA LYS A 253 -1.20 7.42 17.05
C LYS A 253 -0.73 8.05 18.36
N ARG A 254 0.57 8.24 18.52
CA ARG A 254 1.14 8.88 19.73
C ARG A 254 0.73 10.33 19.85
N ASP A 255 0.71 11.07 18.75
CA ASP A 255 0.22 12.45 18.75
C ASP A 255 -1.27 12.52 19.11
N ALA A 256 -2.10 11.60 18.60
CA ALA A 256 -3.52 11.48 18.93
C ALA A 256 -3.80 10.95 20.36
N GLY A 257 -2.78 10.59 21.13
CA GLY A 257 -2.93 10.06 22.49
C GLY A 257 -3.54 8.65 22.55
N VAL A 258 -3.63 7.94 21.42
CA VAL A 258 -4.18 6.59 21.34
C VAL A 258 -3.10 5.55 21.01
N LYS A 259 -3.41 4.27 21.24
CA LYS A 259 -2.48 3.18 20.96
C LYS A 259 -2.73 2.49 19.64
N ASP A 260 -3.99 2.26 19.30
CA ASP A 260 -4.47 1.56 18.10
C ASP A 260 -5.35 2.54 17.31
N SER A 261 -5.32 2.48 15.96
CA SER A 261 -6.07 3.41 15.09
C SER A 261 -7.59 3.16 15.13
N GLY A 262 -7.98 1.94 15.50
CA GLY A 262 -9.36 1.48 15.58
C GLY A 262 -9.50 0.15 16.30
N GLN A 263 -10.73 -0.35 16.34
CA GLN A 263 -11.09 -1.66 16.93
C GLN A 263 -11.83 -2.55 15.91
N LEU A 264 -11.72 -2.21 14.62
CA LEU A 264 -12.51 -2.86 13.57
C LEU A 264 -12.17 -4.35 13.44
N ILE A 265 -10.91 -4.71 13.69
CA ILE A 265 -10.47 -6.11 13.68
C ILE A 265 -10.32 -6.61 15.12
N PRO A 266 -11.21 -7.52 15.59
CA PRO A 266 -11.17 -8.04 16.95
C PRO A 266 -9.80 -8.62 17.33
N GLY A 267 -9.14 -7.98 18.30
CA GLY A 267 -7.81 -8.40 18.80
C GLY A 267 -6.61 -8.03 17.92
N HIS A 268 -6.81 -7.27 16.83
CA HIS A 268 -5.76 -6.89 15.86
C HIS A 268 -5.64 -5.39 15.59
N GLY A 269 -6.52 -4.56 16.16
CA GLY A 269 -6.49 -3.10 15.99
C GLY A 269 -7.35 -2.65 14.82
N GLY A 270 -6.96 -1.56 14.18
CA GLY A 270 -7.61 -1.01 13.01
C GLY A 270 -7.09 -1.55 11.68
N ILE A 271 -7.77 -1.17 10.61
CA ILE A 271 -7.32 -1.41 9.23
C ILE A 271 -6.09 -0.55 8.91
N LEU A 272 -6.04 0.68 9.43
CA LEU A 272 -4.91 1.59 9.22
C LEU A 272 -3.62 1.01 9.80
N ASP A 273 -3.69 0.39 10.99
CA ASP A 273 -2.60 -0.36 11.65
C ASP A 273 -2.06 -1.53 10.79
N ARG A 274 -2.80 -1.96 9.76
CA ARG A 274 -2.43 -3.08 8.88
C ARG A 274 -2.00 -2.64 7.50
N THR A 275 -2.31 -1.40 7.12
CA THR A 275 -2.01 -0.86 5.79
C THR A 275 -0.85 0.13 5.80
N ASP A 276 -0.39 0.56 6.98
CA ASP A 276 0.66 1.56 7.21
C ASP A 276 1.92 1.37 6.33
N SER A 277 2.41 0.15 6.22
CA SER A 277 3.62 -0.22 5.50
C SER A 277 3.42 -0.26 3.97
N TYR A 278 2.18 -0.43 3.52
CA TYR A 278 1.81 -0.56 2.11
C TYR A 278 1.58 0.78 1.43
N VAL A 279 1.18 1.80 2.22
CA VAL A 279 0.82 3.13 1.72
C VAL A 279 2.00 3.75 0.97
N PHE A 280 3.17 3.87 1.61
CA PHE A 280 4.34 4.49 0.97
C PHE A 280 5.05 3.55 -0.01
N THR A 281 4.89 2.24 0.14
CA THR A 281 5.54 1.26 -0.74
C THR A 281 4.93 1.26 -2.15
N ALA A 282 3.62 1.54 -2.28
CA ALA A 282 2.91 1.53 -3.56
C ALA A 282 3.53 2.43 -4.66
N PRO A 283 3.70 3.75 -4.45
CA PRO A 283 4.30 4.63 -5.45
C PRO A 283 5.74 4.24 -5.76
N LEU A 284 6.48 3.77 -4.75
CA LEU A 284 7.88 3.37 -4.91
C LEU A 284 8.00 2.22 -5.89
N VAL A 285 7.20 1.16 -5.68
CA VAL A 285 7.21 -0.03 -6.55
C VAL A 285 6.76 0.36 -7.96
N TYR A 286 5.71 1.18 -8.07
CA TYR A 286 5.21 1.65 -9.36
C TYR A 286 6.28 2.40 -10.16
N TYR A 287 6.92 3.41 -9.58
CA TYR A 287 7.95 4.19 -10.27
C TYR A 287 9.26 3.42 -10.46
N PHE A 288 9.59 2.49 -9.56
CA PHE A 288 10.73 1.61 -9.76
C PHE A 288 10.56 0.81 -11.06
N VAL A 289 9.42 0.17 -11.25
CA VAL A 289 9.19 -0.67 -12.43
C VAL A 289 8.93 0.14 -13.69
N THR A 290 8.26 1.29 -13.60
CA THR A 290 7.93 2.09 -14.79
C THR A 290 9.05 3.03 -15.25
N LEU A 291 9.90 3.50 -14.35
CA LEU A 291 10.95 4.49 -14.67
C LEU A 291 12.37 3.95 -14.48
N LEU A 292 12.65 3.23 -13.39
CA LEU A 292 14.02 2.81 -13.07
C LEU A 292 14.41 1.49 -13.75
N LEU A 293 13.56 0.48 -13.69
CA LEU A 293 13.83 -0.85 -14.25
C LEU A 293 14.16 -0.81 -15.75
N PRO A 294 13.45 -0.03 -16.61
CA PRO A 294 13.78 0.06 -18.04
C PRO A 294 15.16 0.69 -18.33
N LEU A 295 15.74 1.45 -17.39
CA LEU A 295 17.08 2.00 -17.58
C LEU A 295 18.15 0.89 -17.56
N PHE A 296 17.90 -0.21 -16.85
CA PHE A 296 18.82 -1.34 -16.78
C PHE A 296 18.74 -2.25 -18.01
N SER A 297 17.57 -2.34 -18.65
CA SER A 297 17.38 -3.13 -19.88
C SER A 297 18.00 -2.49 -21.12
N HIS A 298 18.20 -1.17 -21.12
CA HIS A 298 18.88 -0.45 -22.21
C HIS A 298 20.40 -0.35 -22.05
N SER A 299 20.96 -0.85 -20.95
CA SER A 299 22.37 -0.65 -20.57
C SER A 299 23.26 -1.87 -20.80
N PHE A 300 22.77 -2.94 -21.45
CA PHE A 300 23.50 -4.17 -21.76
C PHE A 300 23.29 -4.64 -23.19
#